data_AF-A0A354C2Z6-F1
#
_entry.id   AF-A0A354C2Z6-F1
#
_cell.length_a   1.000
_cell.length_b   1.000
_cell.length_c   1.000
_cell.angle_alpha   90.00
_cell.angle_beta   90.00
_cell.angle_gamma   90.00
#
_symmetry.space_group_name_H-M   'P 1'
#
loop_
_entity.id
_entity.type
_entity.pdbx_description
1 polymer ?
#
loop_
_entity_poly.entity_id
_entity_poly.type
_entity_poly.pdbx_seq_one_letter_code
_entity_poly.pdbx_strand_id
1 'polypeptide(L)'
;MPDSFAFVVFLIAVALVFDFLNGFHDSANAISTIVSTRVLSPRNAVIWAAFFEFAAVFFVGVQVANTVGTGIINPAVVNNLLILSALGGAIIWNIITWYFGLPSSSSHALIGGLIGAGILEGGPGALVWSGIIKTTV
;
A
#
# COMPACT_ATOMS: atom_id res chain seq x y z
N MET A 1 -15.00 -9.72 -17.91
CA MET A 1 -15.72 -8.45 -17.67
C MET A 1 -15.21 -7.89 -16.36
N PRO A 2 -14.73 -6.64 -16.30
CA PRO A 2 -14.21 -6.03 -15.07
C PRO A 2 -15.18 -6.06 -13.90
N ASP A 3 -16.48 -6.18 -14.17
CA ASP A 3 -17.55 -6.22 -13.15
C ASP A 3 -17.95 -7.64 -12.73
N SER A 4 -17.28 -8.68 -13.25
CA SER A 4 -17.61 -10.05 -12.86
C SER A 4 -17.14 -10.35 -11.45
N PHE A 5 -17.89 -11.18 -10.73
CA PHE A 5 -17.49 -11.65 -9.39
C PHE A 5 -16.07 -12.24 -9.39
N ALA A 6 -15.72 -13.02 -10.42
CA ALA A 6 -14.38 -13.58 -10.59
C ALA A 6 -13.29 -12.50 -10.68
N PHE A 7 -13.58 -11.36 -11.32
CA PHE A 7 -12.64 -10.25 -11.41
C PHE A 7 -12.43 -9.56 -10.06
N VAL A 8 -13.50 -9.36 -9.28
CA VAL A 8 -13.40 -8.81 -7.92
C VAL A 8 -12.58 -9.72 -7.02
N VAL A 9 -12.80 -11.04 -7.07
CA VAL A 9 -12.00 -12.02 -6.31
C VAL A 9 -10.52 -11.95 -6.70
N PHE A 10 -10.23 -11.85 -8.00
CA PHE A 10 -8.88 -11.65 -8.49
C PHE A 10 -8.27 -10.34 -7.97
N LEU A 11 -9.03 -9.25 -7.98
CA LEU A 11 -8.57 -7.94 -7.51
C LEU A 11 -8.27 -7.95 -6.00
N ILE A 12 -9.07 -8.64 -5.20
CA ILE A 12 -8.79 -8.88 -3.77
C ILE A 12 -7.49 -9.67 -3.61
N ALA A 13 -7.26 -10.70 -4.43
CA ALA A 13 -6.00 -11.44 -4.39
C ALA A 13 -4.79 -10.55 -4.70
N VAL A 14 -4.91 -9.65 -5.68
CA VAL A 14 -3.85 -8.65 -5.99
C VAL A 14 -3.64 -7.68 -4.82
N ALA A 15 -4.72 -7.20 -4.18
CA ALA A 15 -4.62 -6.35 -2.99
C ALA A 15 -3.89 -7.07 -1.84
N LEU A 16 -4.18 -8.35 -1.60
CA LEU A 16 -3.48 -9.15 -0.60
C LEU A 16 -1.98 -9.36 -0.93
N VAL A 17 -1.63 -9.45 -2.22
CA VAL A 17 -0.23 -9.47 -2.66
C VAL A 17 0.46 -8.14 -2.35
N PHE A 18 -0.21 -7.01 -2.62
CA PHE A 18 0.31 -5.69 -2.24
C PHE A 18 0.51 -5.58 -0.72
N ASP A 19 -0.48 -6.01 0.08
CA ASP A 19 -0.39 -5.96 1.55
C ASP A 19 0.73 -6.85 2.09
N PHE A 20 0.93 -8.03 1.52
CA PHE A 20 2.06 -8.91 1.88
C PHE A 20 3.40 -8.23 1.57
N LEU A 21 3.55 -7.65 0.39
CA LEU A 21 4.77 -6.92 0.02
C LEU A 21 4.98 -5.72 0.94
N ASN A 22 3.92 -4.98 1.26
CA ASN A 22 3.98 -3.86 2.20
C ASN A 22 4.52 -4.31 3.57
N GLY A 23 3.94 -5.35 4.16
CA GLY A 23 4.41 -5.89 5.44
C GLY A 23 5.85 -6.42 5.36
N PHE A 24 6.23 -7.02 4.24
CA PHE A 24 7.61 -7.48 4.02
C PHE A 24 8.61 -6.31 4.01
N HIS A 25 8.31 -5.23 3.29
CA HIS A 25 9.13 -4.00 3.29
C HIS A 25 9.22 -3.36 4.68
N ASP A 26 8.08 -3.19 5.35
CA ASP A 26 8.01 -2.44 6.61
C ASP A 26 8.54 -3.25 7.80
N SER A 27 8.44 -4.58 7.76
CA SER A 27 9.00 -5.44 8.81
C SER A 27 10.49 -5.20 9.03
N ALA A 28 11.25 -4.93 7.96
CA ALA A 28 12.68 -4.62 8.06
C ALA A 28 12.94 -3.34 8.87
N ASN A 29 12.08 -2.33 8.73
CA ASN A 29 12.17 -1.09 9.49
C ASN A 29 11.92 -1.32 10.99
N ALA A 30 10.96 -2.20 11.32
CA ALA A 30 10.60 -2.50 12.71
C ALA A 30 11.64 -3.37 13.44
N ILE A 31 12.30 -4.30 12.74
CA ILE A 31 13.16 -5.32 13.38
C ILE A 31 14.66 -5.05 13.28
N SER A 32 15.10 -4.10 12.45
CA SER A 32 16.53 -3.85 12.19
C SER A 32 17.33 -3.61 13.47
N THR A 33 16.80 -2.81 14.40
CA THR A 33 17.48 -2.47 15.67
C THR A 33 17.57 -3.67 16.61
N ILE A 34 16.49 -4.43 16.79
CA ILE A 34 16.45 -5.56 17.74
C ILE A 34 17.29 -6.76 17.27
N VAL A 35 17.38 -6.94 15.95
CA VAL A 35 18.20 -7.98 15.32
C VAL A 35 19.69 -7.59 15.31
N SER A 36 20.02 -6.34 14.97
CA SER A 36 21.43 -5.87 14.95
C SER A 36 22.06 -5.85 16.34
N THR A 37 21.29 -5.48 17.37
CA THR A 37 21.70 -5.54 18.78
C THR A 37 21.65 -6.94 19.39
N ARG A 38 21.18 -7.94 18.63
CA ARG A 38 21.07 -9.36 19.03
C ARG A 38 20.17 -9.60 20.24
N VAL A 39 19.21 -8.71 20.49
CA VAL A 39 18.20 -8.91 21.53
C VAL A 39 17.24 -10.03 21.13
N LEU A 40 16.87 -10.10 19.85
CA LEU A 40 16.07 -11.20 19.28
C LEU A 40 16.79 -11.84 18.09
N SER A 41 16.57 -13.14 17.90
CA SER A 41 16.91 -13.81 16.64
C SER A 41 16.03 -13.28 15.50
N PRO A 42 16.50 -13.29 14.24
CA PRO A 42 15.73 -12.79 13.10
C PRO A 42 14.33 -13.42 13.01
N ARG A 43 14.21 -14.73 13.25
CA ARG A 43 12.93 -15.43 13.22
C ARG A 43 11.96 -14.91 14.29
N ASN A 44 12.43 -14.74 15.52
CA ASN A 44 11.59 -14.25 16.61
C ASN A 44 11.19 -12.79 16.38
N ALA A 45 12.08 -11.97 15.82
CA ALA A 45 11.78 -10.59 15.50
C ALA A 45 10.68 -10.47 14.42
N VAL A 46 10.72 -11.31 13.38
CA VAL A 46 9.65 -11.34 12.35
C VAL A 46 8.32 -11.78 12.93
N ILE A 47 8.29 -12.82 13.78
CA ILE A 47 7.05 -13.26 14.45
C ILE A 47 6.49 -12.14 15.34
N TRP A 48 7.38 -11.44 16.05
CA TRP A 48 7.01 -10.30 16.90
C TRP A 48 6.41 -9.17 16.07
N ALA A 49 7.08 -8.76 14.99
CA ALA A 49 6.58 -7.73 14.08
C ALA A 49 5.21 -8.12 13.50
N ALA A 50 5.06 -9.34 12.97
CA ALA A 50 3.79 -9.82 12.41
C ALA A 50 2.63 -9.76 13.41
N PHE A 51 2.88 -10.14 14.67
CA PHE A 51 1.86 -10.08 15.73
C PHE A 51 1.45 -8.63 16.03
N PHE A 52 2.40 -7.73 16.24
CA PHE A 52 2.10 -6.34 16.61
C PHE A 52 1.53 -5.52 15.45
N GLU A 53 1.99 -5.73 14.22
CA GLU A 53 1.41 -5.11 13.02
C GLU A 53 -0.06 -5.52 12.85
N PHE A 54 -0.36 -6.81 13.01
CA PHE A 54 -1.74 -7.29 12.97
C PHE A 54 -2.57 -6.77 14.15
N ALA A 55 -2.01 -6.75 15.36
CA ALA A 55 -2.71 -6.27 16.55
C ALA A 55 -3.02 -4.75 16.47
N ALA A 56 -2.13 -3.96 15.87
CA ALA A 56 -2.23 -2.50 15.82
C ALA A 56 -3.54 -2.02 15.19
N VAL A 57 -4.06 -2.70 14.17
CA VAL A 57 -5.31 -2.29 13.50
C VAL A 57 -6.51 -2.26 14.46
N PHE A 58 -6.53 -3.13 15.47
CA PHE A 58 -7.62 -3.20 16.46
C PHE A 58 -7.59 -2.05 17.46
N PHE A 59 -6.44 -1.40 17.66
CA PHE A 59 -6.27 -0.31 18.62
C PHE A 59 -6.19 1.07 17.95
N VAL A 60 -5.53 1.14 16.79
CA VAL A 60 -5.26 2.39 16.07
C VAL A 60 -6.38 2.69 15.06
N GLY A 61 -6.94 1.66 14.42
CA GLY A 61 -7.97 1.79 13.39
C GLY A 61 -7.41 1.88 11.98
N VAL A 62 -8.25 2.37 11.05
CA VAL A 62 -8.02 2.33 9.59
C VAL A 62 -8.03 3.72 8.93
N GLN A 63 -7.60 4.75 9.67
CA GLN A 63 -7.67 6.15 9.22
C GLN A 63 -6.79 6.40 7.98
N VAL A 64 -5.65 5.71 7.86
CA VAL A 64 -4.80 5.78 6.67
C VAL A 64 -5.53 5.21 5.46
N ALA A 65 -6.17 4.04 5.59
CA ALA A 65 -6.96 3.45 4.52
C ALA A 65 -8.11 4.36 4.08
N ASN A 66 -8.80 5.00 5.02
CA ASN A 66 -9.85 5.98 4.70
C ASN A 66 -9.29 7.19 3.94
N THR A 67 -8.11 7.70 4.35
CA THR A 67 -7.45 8.82 3.68
C THR A 67 -7.04 8.45 2.25
N VAL A 68 -6.47 7.27 2.04
CA VAL A 68 -6.08 6.78 0.70
C VAL A 68 -7.32 6.52 -0.16
N GLY A 69 -8.38 5.95 0.42
CA GLY A 69 -9.60 5.53 -0.29
C GLY A 69 -10.42 6.68 -0.86
N THR A 70 -10.48 7.84 -0.20
CA THR A 70 -11.30 8.98 -0.67
C THR A 70 -10.55 10.31 -0.74
N GLY A 71 -9.34 10.40 -0.18
CA GLY A 71 -8.59 11.65 -0.08
C GLY A 71 -7.59 11.89 -1.21
N ILE A 72 -7.39 10.92 -2.10
CA ILE A 72 -6.39 11.03 -3.19
C ILE A 72 -7.07 11.24 -4.55
N ILE A 73 -8.14 10.50 -4.82
CA ILE A 73 -8.90 10.55 -6.07
C ILE A 73 -10.39 10.66 -5.77
N ASN A 74 -11.12 11.40 -6.61
CA ASN A 74 -12.56 11.49 -6.56
C ASN A 74 -13.19 10.09 -6.72
N PRO A 75 -13.96 9.61 -5.73
CA PRO A 75 -14.60 8.29 -5.79
C PRO A 75 -15.49 8.06 -7.02
N ALA A 76 -16.00 9.13 -7.65
CA ALA A 76 -16.85 9.05 -8.83
C ALA A 76 -16.15 8.45 -10.07
N VAL A 77 -14.81 8.48 -10.12
CA VAL A 77 -14.04 7.89 -11.24
C VAL A 77 -13.43 6.54 -10.89
N VAL A 78 -13.63 6.05 -9.66
CA VAL A 78 -13.02 4.79 -9.21
C VAL A 78 -13.76 3.61 -9.83
N ASN A 79 -13.00 2.77 -10.55
CA ASN A 79 -13.48 1.52 -11.11
C ASN A 79 -12.46 0.39 -10.87
N ASN A 80 -12.85 -0.84 -11.17
CA ASN A 80 -12.01 -2.02 -10.90
C ASN A 80 -10.68 -2.01 -11.69
N LEU A 81 -10.63 -1.41 -12.88
CA LEU A 81 -9.40 -1.30 -13.68
C LEU A 81 -8.45 -0.25 -13.11
N LEU A 82 -8.98 0.88 -12.61
CA LEU A 82 -8.20 1.90 -11.92
C LEU A 82 -7.52 1.31 -10.68
N ILE A 83 -8.27 0.58 -9.85
CA ILE A 83 -7.71 -0.06 -8.65
C ILE A 83 -6.64 -1.08 -9.02
N LEU A 84 -6.89 -1.93 -10.04
CA LEU A 84 -5.90 -2.89 -10.52
C LEU A 84 -4.63 -2.19 -11.02
N SER A 85 -4.77 -1.07 -11.72
CA SER A 85 -3.64 -0.32 -12.27
C SER A 85 -2.82 0.35 -11.17
N ALA A 86 -3.49 0.93 -10.17
CA ALA A 86 -2.86 1.52 -9.00
C ALA A 86 -2.09 0.49 -8.18
N LEU A 87 -2.72 -0.65 -7.87
CA LEU A 87 -2.08 -1.77 -7.16
C LEU A 87 -0.92 -2.33 -7.97
N GLY A 88 -1.09 -2.54 -9.28
CA GLY A 88 -0.06 -3.04 -10.17
C GLY A 88 1.17 -2.13 -10.18
N GLY A 89 0.97 -0.82 -10.33
CA GLY A 89 2.06 0.17 -10.28
C GLY A 89 2.80 0.15 -8.94
N ALA A 90 2.05 0.11 -7.83
CA ALA A 90 2.62 0.08 -6.49
C ALA A 90 3.40 -1.23 -6.21
N ILE A 91 2.85 -2.38 -6.59
CA ILE A 91 3.52 -3.69 -6.48
C ILE A 91 4.81 -3.72 -7.27
N ILE A 92 4.78 -3.28 -8.53
CA ILE A 92 5.96 -3.24 -9.40
C ILE A 92 7.04 -2.35 -8.76
N TRP A 93 6.67 -1.17 -8.27
CA TRP A 93 7.60 -0.26 -7.62
C TRP A 93 8.18 -0.82 -6.31
N ASN A 94 7.36 -1.47 -5.49
CA ASN A 94 7.82 -2.15 -4.28
C ASN A 94 8.84 -3.24 -4.63
N ILE A 95 8.56 -4.10 -5.60
CA ILE A 95 9.51 -5.15 -6.03
C ILE A 95 10.82 -4.54 -6.52
N ILE A 96 10.77 -3.47 -7.32
CA ILE A 96 11.96 -2.77 -7.81
C ILE A 96 12.79 -2.23 -6.63
N THR A 97 12.17 -1.50 -5.72
CA THR A 97 12.88 -0.88 -4.59
C THR A 97 13.44 -1.91 -3.64
N TRP A 98 12.71 -3.00 -3.39
CA TRP A 98 13.22 -4.13 -2.63
C TRP A 98 14.43 -4.78 -3.29
N TYR A 99 14.36 -5.05 -4.61
CA TYR A 99 15.45 -5.69 -5.34
C TYR A 99 16.75 -4.88 -5.25
N PHE A 100 16.65 -3.55 -5.27
CA PHE A 100 17.79 -2.64 -5.11
C PHE A 100 18.12 -2.28 -3.65
N GLY A 101 17.39 -2.84 -2.67
CA GLY A 101 17.60 -2.54 -1.24
C GLY A 101 17.33 -1.09 -0.86
N LEU A 102 16.49 -0.39 -1.63
CA LEU A 102 16.15 1.02 -1.40
C LEU A 102 15.04 1.11 -0.34
N PRO A 103 15.21 1.93 0.72
CA PRO A 103 14.12 2.22 1.63
C PRO A 103 13.04 2.99 0.87
N SER A 104 11.83 2.44 0.80
CA SER A 104 10.70 3.03 0.09
C SER A 104 9.42 2.87 0.88
N SER A 105 8.50 3.83 0.71
CA SER A 105 7.18 3.81 1.35
C SER A 105 6.16 3.20 0.40
N SER A 106 5.59 2.05 0.75
CA SER A 106 4.52 1.42 -0.04
C SER A 106 3.27 2.29 -0.13
N SER A 107 2.97 3.08 0.91
CA SER A 107 1.85 4.02 0.90
C SER A 107 2.03 5.09 -0.18
N HIS A 108 3.25 5.64 -0.32
CA HIS A 108 3.56 6.58 -1.40
C HIS A 108 3.55 5.90 -2.78
N ALA A 109 4.01 4.65 -2.87
CA ALA A 109 3.92 3.87 -4.10
C ALA A 109 2.45 3.71 -4.55
N LEU A 110 1.55 3.40 -3.61
CA LEU A 110 0.12 3.30 -3.86
C LEU A 110 -0.52 4.63 -4.24
N ILE A 111 -0.17 5.72 -3.56
CA ILE A 111 -0.64 7.08 -3.90
C ILE A 111 -0.17 7.45 -5.31
N GLY A 112 1.08 7.17 -5.67
CA GLY A 112 1.59 7.40 -7.03
C GLY A 112 0.86 6.56 -8.08
N GLY A 113 0.61 5.29 -7.79
CA GLY A 113 -0.19 4.39 -8.64
C GLY A 113 -1.62 4.90 -8.83
N LEU A 114 -2.26 5.35 -7.75
CA LEU A 114 -3.57 5.99 -7.78
C LEU A 114 -3.53 7.22 -8.69
N ILE A 115 -2.67 8.20 -8.39
CA ILE A 115 -2.56 9.46 -9.17
C ILE A 115 -2.41 9.17 -10.67
N GLY A 116 -1.51 8.26 -11.05
CA GLY A 116 -1.30 7.89 -12.44
C GLY A 116 -2.55 7.30 -13.09
N ALA A 117 -3.19 6.34 -12.44
CA ALA A 117 -4.42 5.72 -12.94
C ALA A 117 -5.60 6.71 -12.99
N GLY A 118 -5.72 7.59 -11.98
CA GLY A 118 -6.76 8.62 -11.89
C GLY A 118 -6.66 9.68 -12.98
N ILE A 119 -5.45 10.12 -13.33
CA ILE A 119 -5.24 11.06 -14.43
C ILE A 119 -5.68 10.44 -15.75
N LEU A 120 -5.40 9.15 -15.98
CA LEU A 120 -5.80 8.47 -17.22
C LEU A 120 -7.31 8.27 -17.31
N GLU A 121 -7.97 7.93 -16.20
CA GLU A 121 -9.42 7.66 -16.18
C GLU A 121 -10.27 8.94 -16.18
N GLY A 122 -9.94 9.91 -15.33
CA GLY A 122 -10.78 11.09 -15.07
C GLY A 122 -10.10 12.44 -15.33
N GLY A 123 -8.87 12.43 -15.86
CA GLY A 123 -8.07 13.63 -16.07
C GLY A 123 -7.54 14.25 -14.77
N PRO A 124 -6.79 15.38 -14.86
CA PRO A 124 -6.24 16.06 -13.69
C PRO A 124 -7.29 16.55 -12.66
N GLY A 125 -8.54 16.74 -13.10
CA GLY A 125 -9.66 17.13 -12.24
C GLY A 125 -10.17 16.01 -11.34
N ALA A 126 -9.80 14.76 -11.58
CA ALA A 126 -10.14 13.64 -10.72
C ALA A 126 -9.29 13.59 -9.43
N LEU A 127 -8.19 14.33 -9.38
CA LEU A 127 -7.28 14.35 -8.24
C LEU A 127 -7.80 15.24 -7.11
N VAL A 128 -7.72 14.73 -5.89
CA VAL A 128 -8.06 15.49 -4.68
C VAL A 128 -6.78 16.15 -4.16
N TRP A 129 -6.44 17.31 -4.74
CA TRP A 129 -5.19 18.01 -4.46
C TRP A 129 -4.96 18.33 -2.98
N SER A 130 -6.01 18.65 -2.24
CA SER A 130 -5.92 18.94 -0.80
C SER A 130 -5.44 17.73 0.00
N GLY A 131 -5.94 16.54 -0.31
CA GLY A 131 -5.51 15.31 0.36
C GLY A 131 -4.16 14.82 -0.13
N ILE A 132 -3.85 14.97 -1.42
CA ILE A 132 -2.51 14.69 -1.96
C ILE A 132 -1.47 15.54 -1.22
N ILE A 133 -1.62 16.87 -1.21
CA ILE A 133 -0.67 17.80 -0.57
C ILE A 133 -0.51 17.48 0.92
N LYS A 134 -1.61 17.19 1.63
CA LYS A 134 -1.55 16.82 3.05
C LYS A 134 -0.77 15.53 3.30
N THR A 135 -0.71 14.63 2.32
CA THR A 135 -0.08 13.31 2.47
C THR A 135 1.38 13.32 1.99
N THR A 136 1.77 14.25 1.11
CA THR A 136 3.15 14.40 0.61
C THR A 136 4.03 15.37 1.39
N VAL A 137 3.46 16.22 2.25
CA VAL A 137 4.18 17.19 3.10
C VAL A 137 4.23 16.70 4.53
#